data_AF-A0A356SBX7-F1
#
_entry.id   AF-A0A356SBX7-F1
#
_cell.length_a   1.000
_cell.length_b   1.000
_cell.length_c   1.000
_cell.angle_alpha   90.00
_cell.angle_beta   90.00
_cell.angle_gamma   90.00
#
_symmetry.space_group_name_H-M   'P 1'
#
loop_
_entity.id
_entity.type
_entity.pdbx_description
1 polymer ?
#
loop_
_entity_poly.entity_id
_entity_poly.type
_entity_poly.pdbx_seq_one_letter_code
_entity_poly.pdbx_strand_id
1 'polypeptide(L)'
;MRQHSHPALRLKPFIAYKSVNAFFQGVWGTAYVGLMAPLPPEVFSAGGIGFSLGTSLVALAYSKLFNLFWFFRISVGVEVIALLSVIAILLYPMGFTMAAGVYLGFQLALIFGNYLVRLETLVIATDKFKPVDLGKSIGALLGLASAAGFYQWGRTWLETDDSLALIQLIHYPLLLVQLTTLWLLLVSFDRRRFDEPL
;
A
#
# COMPACT_ATOMS: atom_id res chain seq x y z
N MET A 1 -25.72 6.88 -4.72
CA MET A 1 -24.93 6.21 -3.65
C MET A 1 -25.56 4.85 -3.37
N ARG A 2 -24.77 3.78 -3.28
CA ARG A 2 -25.29 2.41 -3.14
C ARG A 2 -25.81 2.15 -1.73
N GLN A 3 -26.99 1.53 -1.65
CA GLN A 3 -27.60 1.10 -0.39
C GLN A 3 -27.03 -0.24 0.12
N HIS A 4 -26.42 -1.03 -0.78
CA HIS A 4 -25.84 -2.34 -0.47
C HIS A 4 -24.46 -2.46 -1.10
N SER A 5 -23.53 -3.12 -0.41
CA SER A 5 -22.18 -3.37 -0.94
C SER A 5 -22.26 -4.39 -2.07
N HIS A 6 -21.33 -4.32 -3.01
CA HIS A 6 -21.28 -5.25 -4.13
C HIS A 6 -21.23 -6.71 -3.61
N PRO A 7 -22.05 -7.63 -4.13
CA PRO A 7 -22.16 -9.00 -3.60
C PRO A 7 -20.89 -9.84 -3.78
N ALA A 8 -20.03 -9.46 -4.71
CA ALA A 8 -18.68 -10.02 -4.85
C ALA A 8 -17.71 -9.57 -3.74
N LEU A 9 -18.03 -8.52 -2.97
CA LEU A 9 -17.17 -8.01 -1.90
C LEU A 9 -17.60 -8.58 -0.55
N ARG A 10 -16.67 -9.29 0.10
CA ARG A 10 -16.82 -9.72 1.49
C ARG A 10 -16.34 -8.60 2.41
N LEU A 11 -17.28 -7.88 3.01
CA LEU A 11 -16.98 -6.64 3.73
C LEU A 11 -16.03 -6.81 4.92
N LYS A 12 -16.22 -7.85 5.77
CA LYS A 12 -15.38 -8.07 6.96
C LYS A 12 -13.90 -8.25 6.61
N PRO A 13 -13.50 -9.20 5.73
CA PRO A 13 -12.10 -9.33 5.33
C PRO A 13 -11.59 -8.09 4.57
N PHE A 14 -12.46 -7.36 3.84
CA PHE A 14 -12.05 -6.15 3.16
C PHE A 14 -11.70 -5.01 4.13
N ILE A 15 -12.48 -4.83 5.21
CA ILE A 15 -12.15 -3.89 6.27
C ILE A 15 -10.82 -4.29 6.92
N ALA A 16 -10.63 -5.57 7.24
CA ALA A 16 -9.37 -6.06 7.79
C ALA A 16 -8.19 -5.80 6.84
N TYR A 17 -8.35 -6.07 5.54
CA TYR A 17 -7.38 -5.74 4.50
C TYR A 17 -6.99 -4.26 4.57
N LYS A 18 -7.97 -3.35 4.55
CA LYS A 18 -7.71 -1.90 4.57
C LYS A 18 -7.01 -1.45 5.86
N SER A 19 -7.38 -2.01 7.00
CA SER A 19 -6.72 -1.71 8.27
C SER A 19 -5.27 -2.21 8.31
N VAL A 20 -5.01 -3.44 7.87
CA VAL A 20 -3.65 -4.03 7.86
C VAL A 20 -2.78 -3.35 6.81
N ASN A 21 -3.32 -3.01 5.64
CA ASN A 21 -2.62 -2.21 4.63
C ASN A 21 -2.29 -0.81 5.16
N ALA A 22 -3.21 -0.15 5.88
CA ALA A 22 -2.92 1.15 6.49
C ALA A 22 -1.85 1.05 7.60
N PHE A 23 -1.84 -0.04 8.38
CA PHE A 23 -0.76 -0.34 9.31
C PHE A 23 0.59 -0.47 8.60
N PHE A 24 0.64 -1.26 7.51
CA PHE A 24 1.83 -1.37 6.66
C PHE A 24 2.31 0.00 6.20
N GLN A 25 1.41 0.84 5.67
CA GLN A 25 1.74 2.20 5.22
C GLN A 25 2.27 3.08 6.36
N GLY A 26 1.70 2.98 7.56
CA GLY A 26 2.17 3.73 8.73
C GLY A 26 3.62 3.38 9.10
N VAL A 27 3.95 2.08 9.12
CA VAL A 27 5.33 1.65 9.37
C VAL A 27 6.25 2.02 8.21
N TRP A 28 5.85 1.67 6.98
CA TRP A 28 6.60 1.94 5.74
C TRP A 28 6.93 3.43 5.57
N GLY A 29 5.97 4.31 5.82
CA GLY A 29 6.14 5.76 5.64
C GLY A 29 7.26 6.34 6.49
N THR A 30 7.51 5.79 7.68
CA THR A 30 8.64 6.21 8.52
C THR A 30 9.98 5.70 7.97
N ALA A 31 10.03 4.44 7.53
CA ALA A 31 11.23 3.84 6.94
C ALA A 31 11.60 4.49 5.59
N TYR A 32 10.60 4.94 4.84
CA TYR A 32 10.75 5.59 3.53
C TYR A 32 11.71 6.79 3.58
N VAL A 33 11.67 7.59 4.65
CA VAL A 33 12.53 8.78 4.78
C VAL A 33 14.02 8.40 4.72
N GLY A 34 14.42 7.34 5.44
CA GLY A 34 15.81 6.87 5.42
C GLY A 34 16.14 6.06 4.15
N LEU A 35 15.18 5.28 3.64
CA LEU A 35 15.35 4.48 2.41
C LEU A 35 15.69 5.34 1.20
N MET A 36 15.10 6.53 1.11
CA MET A 36 15.26 7.41 -0.05
C MET A 36 16.44 8.37 0.06
N ALA A 37 17.17 8.39 1.18
CA ALA A 37 18.33 9.25 1.38
C ALA A 37 19.40 9.17 0.27
N PRO A 38 19.65 8.00 -0.37
CA PRO A 38 20.59 7.90 -1.49
C PRO A 38 20.12 8.56 -2.80
N LEU A 39 18.85 8.98 -2.91
CA LEU A 39 18.30 9.55 -4.14
C LEU A 39 18.50 11.06 -4.20
N PRO A 40 19.04 11.61 -5.30
CA PRO A 40 19.17 13.04 -5.45
C PRO A 40 17.81 13.68 -5.84
N PRO A 41 17.60 14.98 -5.57
CA PRO A 41 16.33 15.69 -5.81
C PRO A 41 15.79 15.57 -7.25
N GLU A 42 16.66 15.46 -8.24
CA GLU A 42 16.31 15.31 -9.66
C GLU A 42 15.55 14.00 -9.91
N VAL A 43 15.89 12.93 -9.19
CA VAL A 43 15.19 11.64 -9.28
C VAL A 43 13.78 11.75 -8.72
N PHE A 44 13.60 12.47 -7.60
CA PHE A 44 12.27 12.74 -7.07
C PHE A 44 11.41 13.57 -8.03
N SER A 45 12.02 14.55 -8.71
CA SER A 45 11.34 15.35 -9.72
C SER A 45 10.93 14.51 -10.93
N ALA A 46 11.83 13.66 -11.43
CA ALA A 46 11.54 12.75 -12.54
C ALA A 46 10.42 11.76 -12.19
N GLY A 47 10.45 11.18 -10.97
CA GLY A 47 9.38 10.33 -10.47
C GLY A 47 8.05 11.06 -10.35
N GLY A 48 8.05 12.29 -9.85
CA GLY A 48 6.87 13.15 -9.77
C GLY A 48 6.24 13.45 -11.14
N ILE A 49 7.06 13.78 -12.14
CA ILE A 49 6.60 13.95 -13.53
C ILE A 49 5.97 12.65 -14.05
N GLY A 50 6.65 11.52 -13.86
CA GLY A 50 6.15 10.21 -14.27
C GLY A 50 4.81 9.86 -13.59
N PHE A 51 4.68 10.13 -12.30
CA PHE A 51 3.44 9.97 -11.54
C PHE A 51 2.29 10.85 -12.08
N SER A 52 2.55 12.14 -12.34
CA SER A 52 1.53 13.04 -12.88
C SER A 52 1.06 12.64 -14.29
N LEU A 53 1.98 12.20 -15.16
CA LEU A 53 1.63 11.67 -16.47
C LEU A 53 0.86 10.34 -16.34
N GLY A 54 1.32 9.44 -15.48
CA GLY A 54 0.69 8.15 -15.25
C GLY A 54 -0.74 8.26 -14.71
N THR A 55 -0.97 9.13 -13.71
CA THR A 55 -2.32 9.40 -13.20
C THR A 55 -3.23 9.99 -14.28
N SER A 56 -2.70 10.84 -15.17
CA SER A 56 -3.43 11.38 -16.32
C SER A 56 -3.83 10.27 -17.31
N LEU A 57 -2.91 9.36 -17.64
CA LEU A 57 -3.19 8.20 -18.50
C LEU A 57 -4.25 7.28 -17.89
N VAL A 58 -4.16 7.01 -16.59
CA VAL A 58 -5.16 6.21 -15.87
C VAL A 58 -6.53 6.88 -15.91
N ALA A 59 -6.61 8.19 -15.73
CA ALA A 59 -7.86 8.95 -15.84
C ALA A 59 -8.50 8.84 -17.22
N LEU A 60 -7.71 8.93 -18.30
CA LEU A 60 -8.20 8.73 -19.67
C LEU A 60 -8.73 7.30 -19.90
N ALA A 61 -8.21 6.32 -19.17
CA ALA A 61 -8.61 4.92 -19.27
C ALA A 61 -9.81 4.53 -18.37
N TYR A 62 -10.40 5.45 -17.61
CA TYR A 62 -11.47 5.14 -16.64
C TYR A 62 -12.65 4.40 -17.24
N SER A 63 -13.07 4.73 -18.47
CA SER A 63 -14.17 4.04 -19.15
C SER A 63 -13.94 2.54 -19.30
N LYS A 64 -12.69 2.09 -19.37
CA LYS A 64 -12.31 0.67 -19.46
C LYS A 64 -11.97 0.05 -18.10
N LEU A 65 -11.47 0.87 -17.16
CA LEU A 65 -11.00 0.40 -15.85
C LEU A 65 -12.10 0.36 -14.79
N PHE A 66 -13.23 1.04 -14.96
CA PHE A 66 -14.33 1.06 -13.99
C PHE A 66 -15.16 -0.25 -14.00
N ASN A 67 -14.53 -1.34 -13.60
CA ASN A 67 -15.20 -2.60 -13.29
C ASN A 67 -14.46 -3.35 -12.16
N LEU A 68 -15.13 -4.33 -11.57
CA LEU A 68 -14.61 -5.06 -10.42
C LEU A 68 -13.38 -5.91 -10.77
N PHE A 69 -13.32 -6.41 -12.00
CA PHE A 69 -12.19 -7.19 -12.50
C PHE A 69 -10.88 -6.38 -12.47
N TRP A 70 -10.87 -5.17 -13.02
CA TRP A 70 -9.71 -4.28 -12.97
C TRP A 70 -9.44 -3.74 -11.58
N PHE A 71 -10.49 -3.45 -10.79
CA PHE A 71 -10.32 -3.03 -9.39
C PHE A 71 -9.51 -4.06 -8.59
N PHE A 72 -9.90 -5.32 -8.68
CA PHE A 72 -9.23 -6.42 -8.00
C PHE A 72 -7.80 -6.61 -8.52
N ARG A 73 -7.60 -6.67 -9.84
CA ARG A 73 -6.27 -6.90 -10.43
C ARG A 73 -5.28 -5.77 -10.14
N ILE A 74 -5.73 -4.52 -10.21
CA ILE A 74 -4.89 -3.36 -9.90
C ILE A 74 -4.59 -3.34 -8.40
N SER A 75 -5.57 -3.59 -7.52
CA SER A 75 -5.32 -3.70 -6.09
C SER A 75 -4.26 -4.77 -5.78
N VAL A 76 -4.37 -5.96 -6.38
CA VAL A 76 -3.38 -7.03 -6.22
C VAL A 76 -2.02 -6.60 -6.77
N GLY A 77 -1.97 -5.96 -7.94
CA GLY A 77 -0.74 -5.46 -8.53
C GLY A 77 -0.01 -4.47 -7.61
N VAL A 78 -0.75 -3.53 -7.00
CA VAL A 78 -0.20 -2.57 -6.02
C VAL A 78 0.38 -3.31 -4.81
N GLU A 79 -0.34 -4.28 -4.24
CA GLU A 79 0.16 -5.05 -3.09
C GLU A 79 1.37 -5.93 -3.45
N VAL A 80 1.43 -6.45 -4.69
CA VAL A 80 2.58 -7.21 -5.19
C VAL A 80 3.80 -6.29 -5.35
N ILE A 81 3.62 -5.08 -5.86
CA ILE A 81 4.71 -4.09 -5.93
C ILE A 81 5.26 -3.79 -4.52
N ALA A 82 4.38 -3.57 -3.55
CA ALA A 82 4.79 -3.36 -2.16
C ALA A 82 5.53 -4.58 -1.57
N LEU A 83 5.06 -5.80 -1.86
CA LEU A 83 5.73 -7.03 -1.44
C LEU A 83 7.13 -7.18 -2.06
N LEU A 84 7.26 -6.91 -3.36
CA LEU A 84 8.54 -6.94 -4.06
C LEU A 84 9.51 -5.90 -3.47
N SER A 85 9.01 -4.71 -3.10
CA SER A 85 9.84 -3.69 -2.44
C SER A 85 10.34 -4.16 -1.08
N VAL A 86 9.50 -4.79 -0.25
CA VAL A 86 9.94 -5.37 1.04
C VAL A 86 11.01 -6.44 0.81
N ILE A 87 10.78 -7.36 -0.12
CA ILE A 87 11.76 -8.41 -0.47
C ILE A 87 13.07 -7.79 -0.95
N ALA A 88 13.01 -6.75 -1.79
CA ALA A 88 14.20 -6.09 -2.31
C ALA A 88 15.04 -5.45 -1.19
N ILE A 89 14.39 -4.79 -0.22
CA ILE A 89 15.06 -4.18 0.94
C ILE A 89 15.74 -5.24 1.80
N LEU A 90 15.14 -6.43 1.93
CA LEU A 90 15.72 -7.51 2.72
C LEU A 90 16.91 -8.19 2.04
N LEU A 91 16.90 -8.30 0.70
CA LEU A 91 17.89 -9.08 -0.05
C LEU A 91 19.06 -8.25 -0.60
N TYR A 92 18.85 -6.99 -0.95
CA TYR A 92 19.85 -6.16 -1.61
C TYR A 92 20.48 -5.14 -0.65
N PRO A 93 21.74 -4.76 -0.87
CA PRO A 93 22.39 -3.73 -0.05
C PRO A 93 21.68 -2.39 -0.23
N MET A 94 21.61 -1.64 0.86
CA MET A 94 21.03 -0.30 0.89
C MET A 94 21.93 0.66 0.09
N GLY A 95 21.34 1.31 -0.92
CA GLY A 95 22.06 2.21 -1.82
C GLY A 95 21.18 2.74 -2.93
N PHE A 96 21.77 3.50 -3.86
CA PHE A 96 21.05 4.18 -4.93
C PHE A 96 20.14 3.24 -5.74
N THR A 97 20.67 2.12 -6.26
CA THR A 97 19.92 1.22 -7.16
C THR A 97 18.69 0.64 -6.49
N MET A 98 18.82 0.18 -5.24
CA MET A 98 17.71 -0.36 -4.47
C MET A 98 16.68 0.75 -4.18
N ALA A 99 17.12 1.91 -3.69
CA ALA A 99 16.25 3.04 -3.39
C ALA A 99 15.48 3.50 -4.63
N ALA A 100 16.14 3.58 -5.80
CA ALA A 100 15.53 3.99 -7.05
C ALA A 100 14.50 2.96 -7.55
N GLY A 101 14.79 1.66 -7.41
CA GLY A 101 13.86 0.60 -7.74
C GLY A 101 12.60 0.61 -6.87
N VAL A 102 12.78 0.73 -5.55
CA VAL A 102 11.66 0.85 -4.59
C VAL A 102 10.85 2.13 -4.85
N TYR A 103 11.52 3.24 -5.11
CA TYR A 103 10.88 4.51 -5.45
C TYR A 103 10.04 4.40 -6.73
N LEU A 104 10.57 3.79 -7.79
CA LEU A 104 9.84 3.55 -9.04
C LEU A 104 8.60 2.68 -8.80
N GLY A 105 8.73 1.59 -8.06
CA GLY A 105 7.60 0.75 -7.67
C GLY A 105 6.53 1.55 -6.92
N PHE A 106 6.96 2.37 -5.96
CA PHE A 106 6.06 3.25 -5.22
C PHE A 106 5.32 4.25 -6.13
N GLN A 107 6.00 4.89 -7.08
CA GLN A 107 5.35 5.77 -8.05
C GLN A 107 4.33 5.03 -8.91
N LEU A 108 4.65 3.81 -9.37
CA LEU A 108 3.73 2.96 -10.13
C LEU A 108 2.48 2.60 -9.32
N ALA A 109 2.63 2.30 -8.03
CA ALA A 109 1.50 2.04 -7.15
C ALA A 109 0.62 3.28 -6.96
N LEU A 110 1.24 4.45 -6.72
CA LEU A 110 0.53 5.71 -6.50
C LEU A 110 -0.27 6.17 -7.71
N ILE A 111 0.18 5.87 -8.94
CA ILE A 111 -0.54 6.21 -10.18
C ILE A 111 -2.00 5.73 -10.15
N PHE A 112 -2.28 4.60 -9.49
CA PHE A 112 -3.62 4.03 -9.37
C PHE A 112 -4.40 4.49 -8.13
N GLY A 113 -3.81 5.29 -7.23
CA GLY A 113 -4.40 5.65 -5.94
C GLY A 113 -5.79 6.29 -6.06
N ASN A 114 -5.91 7.35 -6.87
CA ASN A 114 -7.19 8.03 -7.09
C ASN A 114 -8.25 7.12 -7.72
N TYR A 115 -7.84 6.24 -8.63
CA TYR A 115 -8.72 5.24 -9.25
C TYR A 115 -9.26 4.26 -8.21
N LEU A 116 -8.39 3.70 -7.36
CA LEU A 116 -8.76 2.74 -6.33
C LEU A 116 -9.71 3.33 -5.30
N VAL A 117 -9.44 4.56 -4.84
CA VAL A 117 -10.32 5.26 -3.88
C VAL A 117 -11.72 5.48 -4.47
N ARG A 118 -11.80 5.90 -5.75
CA ARG A 118 -13.10 6.10 -6.41
C ARG A 118 -13.88 4.80 -6.54
N LEU A 119 -13.26 3.73 -7.03
CA LEU A 119 -13.95 2.45 -7.15
C LEU A 119 -14.37 1.88 -5.79
N GLU A 120 -13.58 2.08 -4.74
CA GLU A 120 -13.96 1.67 -3.39
C GLU A 120 -15.32 2.25 -2.97
N THR A 121 -15.56 3.54 -3.26
CA THR A 121 -16.85 4.20 -2.97
C THR A 121 -18.02 3.71 -3.81
N LEU A 122 -17.75 3.08 -4.97
CA LEU A 122 -18.77 2.45 -5.81
C LEU A 122 -19.06 1.01 -5.39
N VAL A 123 -18.10 0.32 -4.80
CA VAL A 123 -18.26 -1.08 -4.39
C VAL A 123 -18.87 -1.19 -2.98
N ILE A 124 -18.64 -0.22 -2.10
CA ILE A 124 -19.07 -0.25 -0.69
C ILE A 124 -20.35 0.57 -0.48
N ALA A 125 -21.26 0.05 0.35
CA ALA A 125 -22.45 0.81 0.76
C ALA A 125 -22.09 2.00 1.64
N THR A 126 -22.82 3.11 1.50
CA THR A 126 -22.52 4.36 2.21
C THR A 126 -22.53 4.21 3.73
N ASP A 127 -23.41 3.39 4.30
CA ASP A 127 -23.47 3.11 5.73
C ASP A 127 -22.24 2.34 6.26
N LYS A 128 -21.45 1.76 5.36
CA LYS A 128 -20.23 1.00 5.66
C LYS A 128 -18.95 1.80 5.48
N PHE A 129 -19.00 3.07 5.07
CA PHE A 129 -17.81 3.93 5.00
C PHE A 129 -17.18 4.15 6.38
N LYS A 130 -18.01 4.43 7.39
CA LYS A 130 -17.54 4.67 8.78
C LYS A 130 -16.62 3.56 9.32
N PRO A 131 -17.00 2.27 9.32
CA PRO A 131 -16.12 1.22 9.83
C PRO A 131 -14.86 1.01 8.96
N VAL A 132 -14.94 1.24 7.65
CA VAL A 132 -13.78 1.16 6.75
C VAL A 132 -12.76 2.26 7.08
N ASP A 133 -13.22 3.51 7.18
CA ASP A 133 -12.36 4.66 7.42
C ASP A 133 -11.78 4.67 8.84
N LEU A 134 -12.57 4.23 9.83
CA LEU A 134 -12.07 4.00 11.18
C LEU A 134 -11.00 2.92 11.21
N GLY A 135 -11.21 1.81 10.48
CA GLY A 135 -10.22 0.73 10.35
C GLY A 135 -8.89 1.21 9.77
N LYS A 136 -8.94 1.97 8.66
CA LYS A 136 -7.74 2.59 8.06
C LYS A 136 -7.03 3.53 9.04
N SER A 137 -7.78 4.39 9.72
CA SER A 137 -7.21 5.39 10.64
C SER A 137 -6.53 4.73 11.84
N ILE A 138 -7.18 3.74 12.45
CA ILE A 138 -6.60 2.95 13.55
C ILE A 138 -5.37 2.18 13.05
N GLY A 139 -5.47 1.54 11.88
CA GLY A 139 -4.36 0.82 11.26
C GLY A 139 -3.14 1.72 11.08
N ALA A 140 -3.31 2.88 10.43
CA ALA A 140 -2.24 3.84 10.22
C ALA A 140 -1.62 4.35 11.53
N LEU A 141 -2.45 4.68 12.53
CA LEU A 141 -1.98 5.11 13.85
C LEU A 141 -1.14 4.04 14.53
N LEU A 142 -1.62 2.79 14.55
CA LEU A 142 -0.89 1.66 15.11
C LEU A 142 0.40 1.38 14.35
N GLY A 143 0.41 1.55 13.03
CA GLY A 143 1.61 1.41 12.21
C GLY A 143 2.68 2.44 12.58
N LEU A 144 2.29 3.72 12.66
CA LEU A 144 3.18 4.80 13.08
C LEU A 144 3.72 4.58 14.50
N ALA A 145 2.85 4.22 15.44
CA ALA A 145 3.24 3.93 16.82
C ALA A 145 4.20 2.72 16.90
N SER A 146 3.94 1.67 16.11
CA SER A 146 4.80 0.49 16.05
C SER A 146 6.18 0.82 15.50
N ALA A 147 6.26 1.65 14.46
CA ALA A 147 7.54 2.11 13.92
C ALA A 147 8.32 2.94 14.94
N ALA A 148 7.67 3.93 15.57
CA ALA A 148 8.30 4.74 16.61
C ALA A 148 8.84 3.86 17.76
N GLY A 149 8.02 2.94 18.25
CA GLY A 149 8.42 1.97 19.28
C GLY A 149 9.57 1.07 18.84
N PHE A 150 9.55 0.59 17.59
CA PHE A 150 10.61 -0.25 17.03
C PHE A 150 11.95 0.48 16.96
N TYR A 151 11.99 1.71 16.43
CA TYR A 151 13.25 2.46 16.34
C TYR A 151 13.79 2.84 17.72
N GLN A 152 12.93 3.20 18.67
CA GLN A 152 13.35 3.50 20.03
C GLN A 152 13.87 2.24 20.75
N TRP A 153 13.18 1.11 20.58
CA TRP A 153 13.64 -0.19 21.07
C TRP A 153 14.98 -0.58 20.45
N GLY A 154 15.14 -0.46 19.13
CA GLY A 154 16.39 -0.81 18.43
C GLY A 154 17.57 0.01 18.94
N ARG A 155 17.43 1.32 19.10
CA ARG A 155 18.50 2.18 19.62
C ARG A 155 18.90 1.86 21.06
N THR A 156 17.94 1.47 21.90
CA THR A 156 18.19 1.23 23.33
C THR A 156 18.66 -0.19 23.62
N TRP A 157 18.13 -1.19 22.92
CA TRP A 157 18.43 -2.61 23.18
C TRP A 157 19.49 -3.21 22.26
N LEU A 158 19.60 -2.73 21.02
CA LEU A 158 20.63 -3.18 20.07
C LEU A 158 21.86 -2.24 20.06
N GLU A 159 21.82 -1.16 20.84
CA GLU A 159 22.88 -0.15 20.95
C GLU A 159 23.39 0.35 19.59
N THR A 160 22.47 0.45 18.61
CA THR A 160 22.80 0.84 17.25
C THR A 160 22.07 2.12 16.84
N ASP A 161 22.85 3.09 16.37
CA ASP A 161 22.35 4.30 15.71
C ASP A 161 22.33 4.17 14.18
N ASP A 162 22.70 3.00 13.64
CA ASP A 162 22.63 2.73 12.21
C ASP A 162 21.18 2.65 11.75
N SER A 163 20.71 3.75 11.19
CA SER A 163 19.35 3.89 10.69
C SER A 163 19.06 2.94 9.52
N LEU A 164 20.05 2.61 8.69
CA LEU A 164 19.86 1.70 7.56
C LEU A 164 19.69 0.26 8.05
N ALA A 165 20.48 -0.16 9.04
CA ALA A 165 20.33 -1.47 9.67
C ALA A 165 18.96 -1.62 10.34
N LEU A 166 18.50 -0.61 11.09
CA LEU A 166 17.17 -0.62 11.72
C LEU A 166 16.05 -0.63 10.69
N ILE A 167 16.20 0.11 9.59
CA ILE A 167 15.26 0.08 8.47
C ILE A 167 15.23 -1.33 7.87
N GLN A 168 16.35 -1.97 7.58
CA GLN A 168 16.31 -3.33 7.05
C GLN A 168 15.67 -4.31 8.04
N LEU A 169 15.94 -4.16 9.34
CA LEU A 169 15.39 -5.03 10.39
C LEU A 169 13.87 -4.90 10.52
N ILE A 170 13.30 -3.69 10.46
CA ILE A 170 11.83 -3.50 10.52
C ILE A 170 11.11 -4.11 9.32
N HIS A 171 11.83 -4.37 8.21
CA HIS A 171 11.24 -4.99 7.02
C HIS A 171 10.95 -6.49 7.19
N TYR A 172 11.61 -7.18 8.13
CA TYR A 172 11.31 -8.58 8.44
C TYR A 172 9.88 -8.78 8.97
N PRO A 173 9.43 -8.10 10.04
CA PRO A 173 8.03 -8.19 10.47
C PRO A 173 7.07 -7.59 9.42
N LEU A 174 7.49 -6.56 8.67
CA LEU A 174 6.67 -6.01 7.58
C LEU A 174 6.40 -7.01 6.46
N LEU A 175 7.31 -7.96 6.20
CA LEU A 175 7.07 -9.03 5.23
C LEU A 175 5.83 -9.85 5.61
N LEU A 176 5.70 -10.21 6.89
CA LEU A 176 4.53 -10.93 7.40
C LEU A 176 3.26 -10.09 7.27
N VAL A 177 3.34 -8.80 7.61
CA VAL A 177 2.22 -7.85 7.44
C VAL A 177 1.81 -7.80 5.97
N GLN A 178 2.74 -7.67 5.04
CA GLN A 178 2.44 -7.55 3.62
C GLN A 178 1.88 -8.84 3.01
N LEU A 179 2.37 -10.00 3.43
CA LEU A 179 1.78 -11.30 3.06
C LEU A 179 0.34 -11.41 3.59
N THR A 180 0.09 -10.94 4.81
CA THR A 180 -1.25 -10.90 5.42
C THR A 180 -2.17 -9.95 4.65
N THR A 181 -1.67 -8.76 4.28
CA THR A 181 -2.39 -7.79 3.45
C THR A 181 -2.83 -8.41 2.12
N LEU A 182 -1.89 -9.05 1.41
CA LEU A 182 -2.17 -9.70 0.13
C LEU A 182 -3.19 -10.84 0.31
N TRP A 183 -3.02 -11.69 1.32
CA TRP A 183 -3.97 -12.75 1.61
C TRP A 183 -5.38 -12.22 1.92
N LEU A 184 -5.51 -11.20 2.78
CA LEU A 184 -6.78 -10.56 3.11
C LEU A 184 -7.44 -9.97 1.86
N LEU A 185 -6.67 -9.31 0.99
CA LEU A 185 -7.18 -8.81 -0.29
C LEU A 185 -7.72 -9.96 -1.16
N LEU A 186 -6.98 -11.06 -1.28
CA LEU A 186 -7.38 -12.21 -2.11
C LEU A 186 -8.66 -12.90 -1.61
N VAL A 187 -8.90 -12.93 -0.30
CA VAL A 187 -10.12 -13.53 0.29
C VAL A 187 -11.29 -12.55 0.38
N SER A 188 -11.04 -11.25 0.20
CA SER A 188 -12.07 -10.20 0.23
C SER A 188 -13.00 -10.22 -0.98
N PHE A 189 -12.59 -10.86 -2.09
CA PHE A 189 -13.33 -10.85 -3.34
C PHE A 189 -13.76 -12.25 -3.76
N ASP A 190 -15.04 -12.39 -4.11
CA ASP A 190 -15.57 -13.54 -4.82
C ASP A 190 -15.49 -13.31 -6.34
N ARG A 191 -14.47 -13.92 -6.96
CA ARG A 191 -14.14 -13.76 -8.38
C ARG A 191 -15.23 -14.26 -9.33
N ARG A 192 -16.14 -15.12 -8.85
CA ARG A 192 -17.24 -15.67 -9.66
C ARG A 192 -18.33 -14.63 -9.95
N ARG A 193 -18.31 -13.51 -9.24
CA ARG A 193 -19.33 -12.45 -9.29
C ARG A 193 -18.80 -11.15 -9.88
N PHE A 194 -17.72 -11.21 -10.66
CA PHE A 194 -17.07 -10.02 -11.22
C PHE A 194 -17.81 -9.43 -12.42
N ASP A 195 -18.63 -10.24 -13.09
CA ASP A 195 -19.44 -9.81 -14.25
C ASP A 195 -20.72 -9.06 -13.83
N GLU A 196 -21.01 -8.99 -12.52
CA GLU A 196 -22.13 -8.21 -12.00
C GLU A 196 -21.84 -6.70 -12.11
N PRO A 197 -22.86 -5.88 -12.44
CA PRO A 197 -22.66 -4.44 -12.64
C PRO A 197 -22.29 -3.71 -11.35
N LEU A 198 -21.45 -2.67 -11.48
CA LEU A 198 -21.11 -1.68 -10.44
C LEU A 198 -22.25 -0.67 -10.19
#